data_AF-A0AAE3HJY2-F1
#
_entry.id   AF-A0AAE3HJY2-F1
#
_cell.length_a   1.000
_cell.length_b   1.000
_cell.length_c   1.000
_cell.angle_alpha   90.00
_cell.angle_beta   90.00
_cell.angle_gamma   90.00
#
_symmetry.space_group_name_H-M   'P 1'
#
loop_
_entity.id
_entity.type
_entity.pdbx_description
1 polymer ?
#
loop_
_entity_poly.entity_id
_entity_poly.type
_entity_poly.pdbx_seq_one_letter_code
_entity_poly.pdbx_strand_id
1 'polypeptide(L)'
;MLNKIFSRPLPTLELQVGEQQFHFLGIADFEFALGGRMAVPSNKIQRLVQCSMQELRAEARTIKEVEKRFVDILSRSIEDPKSINRSLRELDPLIFSQDHAWREIINGLNELGEEFDAYRRVALVKYMQYLAARQDIIKHLYSEKKRYQTNGNDKDVESELLKDTVILEGTMVAADAAEDNGDYERLPKGEAMNVQLTDGQEMDIMLSRHKCKLSNRGEGFEFTDDKGRSHRLGNSRMVIGRDSTSTVVLDPTWRDVSRKHLIIEPVDGTSLRFTDMSSHGTYINGAYLEQTAV
;
A
#
# COMPACT_ATOMS: atom_id res chain seq x y z
N MET A 1 13.91 9.21 42.46
CA MET A 1 14.61 8.14 41.72
C MET A 1 14.19 8.23 40.25
N LEU A 2 14.86 9.08 39.48
CA LEU A 2 14.54 9.41 38.09
C LEU A 2 15.66 8.87 37.20
N ASN A 3 15.68 7.56 36.93
CA ASN A 3 16.60 6.96 35.98
C ASN A 3 15.90 5.81 35.26
N LYS A 4 15.85 5.90 33.91
CA LYS A 4 15.46 4.90 32.89
C LYS A 4 14.21 5.22 32.02
N ILE A 5 14.09 6.43 31.48
CA ILE A 5 13.21 6.68 30.30
C ILE A 5 14.02 7.37 29.18
N PHE A 6 15.27 6.96 28.99
CA PHE A 6 15.94 7.18 27.71
C PHE A 6 15.81 5.89 26.92
N SER A 7 14.76 5.82 26.10
CA SER A 7 14.77 5.02 24.88
C SER A 7 16.13 5.26 24.22
N ARG A 8 16.90 4.21 23.93
CA ARG A 8 18.15 4.39 23.18
C ARG A 8 17.81 5.21 21.93
N PRO A 9 18.53 6.30 21.62
CA PRO A 9 18.33 6.98 20.35
C PRO A 9 18.47 5.94 19.24
N LEU A 10 17.52 5.94 18.30
CA LEU A 10 17.59 5.07 17.14
C LEU A 10 18.96 5.29 16.47
N PRO A 11 19.61 4.22 15.97
CA PRO A 11 20.90 4.36 15.32
C PRO A 11 20.75 5.30 14.12
N THR A 12 21.69 6.23 13.99
CA THR A 12 21.86 7.00 12.75
C THR A 12 22.22 6.03 11.63
N LEU A 13 21.67 6.26 10.45
CA LEU A 13 21.87 5.38 9.30
C LEU A 13 22.86 6.00 8.32
N GLU A 14 23.85 5.22 7.92
CA GLU A 14 24.76 5.59 6.83
C GLU A 14 24.59 4.61 5.67
N LEU A 15 24.37 5.13 4.46
CA LEU A 15 24.22 4.33 3.26
C LEU A 15 25.04 4.92 2.12
N GLN A 16 25.78 4.05 1.43
CA GLN A 16 26.37 4.36 0.14
C GLN A 16 25.31 4.11 -0.95
N VAL A 17 25.00 5.14 -1.73
CA VAL A 17 24.07 5.05 -2.87
C VAL A 17 24.76 5.70 -4.07
N GLY A 18 25.12 4.89 -5.05
CA GLY A 18 26.02 5.24 -6.13
C GLY A 18 27.38 5.70 -5.59
N GLU A 19 27.80 6.89 -5.99
CA GLU A 19 29.06 7.51 -5.56
C GLU A 19 28.90 8.36 -4.29
N GLN A 20 27.67 8.50 -3.77
CA GLN A 20 27.38 9.37 -2.64
C GLN A 20 27.14 8.58 -1.35
N GLN A 21 27.69 9.09 -0.26
CA GLN A 21 27.40 8.61 1.09
C GLN A 21 26.33 9.51 1.71
N PHE A 22 25.23 8.90 2.15
CA PHE A 22 24.14 9.57 2.83
C PHE A 22 24.18 9.25 4.32
N HIS A 23 23.97 10.25 5.15
CA HIS A 23 23.83 10.12 6.61
C HIS A 23 22.45 10.60 7.02
N PHE A 24 21.69 9.76 7.72
CA PHE A 24 20.34 10.05 8.17
C PHE A 24 20.31 10.11 9.69
N LEU A 25 19.75 11.21 10.21
CA LEU A 25 19.70 11.49 11.65
C LEU A 25 18.64 10.64 12.38
N GLY A 26 17.73 10.02 11.63
CA GLY A 26 16.67 9.18 12.17
C GLY A 26 15.73 8.67 11.09
N ILE A 27 14.68 7.96 11.52
CA ILE A 27 13.67 7.37 10.63
C ILE A 27 12.94 8.45 9.80
N ALA A 28 12.54 9.56 10.42
CA ALA A 28 11.79 10.61 9.74
C ALA A 28 12.60 11.29 8.62
N ASP A 29 13.90 11.52 8.85
CA ASP A 29 14.82 12.07 7.85
C ASP A 29 15.01 11.11 6.68
N PHE A 30 15.21 9.82 6.98
CA PHE A 30 15.27 8.77 5.97
C PHE A 30 13.97 8.65 5.16
N GLU A 31 12.83 8.69 5.85
CA GLU A 31 11.51 8.62 5.22
C GLU A 31 11.28 9.79 4.27
N PHE A 32 11.57 11.02 4.72
CA PHE A 32 11.50 12.22 3.91
C PHE A 32 12.38 12.11 2.67
N ALA A 33 13.63 11.66 2.82
CA ALA A 33 14.57 11.49 1.72
C ALA A 33 14.09 10.45 0.68
N LEU A 34 13.43 9.38 1.12
CA LEU A 34 12.85 8.38 0.21
C LEU A 34 11.57 8.86 -0.48
N GLY A 35 10.86 9.84 0.07
CA GLY A 35 9.65 10.40 -0.54
C GLY A 35 9.87 10.89 -1.98
N GLY A 36 11.03 11.50 -2.26
CA GLY A 36 11.40 11.93 -3.61
C GLY A 36 11.65 10.80 -4.62
N ARG A 37 11.82 9.56 -4.14
CA ARG A 37 12.13 8.37 -4.97
C ARG A 37 10.90 7.56 -5.35
N MET A 38 9.70 8.01 -4.94
CA MET A 38 8.44 7.33 -5.24
C MET A 38 7.90 7.63 -6.64
N ALA A 39 8.30 8.77 -7.23
CA ALA A 39 7.89 9.12 -8.58
C ALA A 39 8.58 8.24 -9.63
N VAL A 40 7.89 7.93 -10.72
CA VAL A 40 8.47 7.14 -11.82
C VAL A 40 9.39 8.03 -12.65
N PRO A 41 10.68 7.66 -12.85
CA PRO A 41 11.60 8.44 -13.66
C PRO A 41 11.09 8.68 -15.09
N SER A 42 11.31 9.89 -15.64
CA SER A 42 10.85 10.24 -16.99
C SER A 42 11.40 9.32 -18.09
N ASN A 43 12.66 8.87 -17.97
CA ASN A 43 13.25 7.89 -18.89
C ASN A 43 12.55 6.52 -18.84
N LYS A 44 12.05 6.13 -17.65
CA LYS A 44 11.25 4.92 -17.47
C LYS A 44 9.87 5.07 -18.12
N ILE A 45 9.23 6.24 -17.97
CA ILE A 45 7.96 6.56 -18.64
C ILE A 45 8.12 6.50 -20.16
N GLN A 46 9.17 7.12 -20.71
CA GLN A 46 9.46 7.08 -22.15
C GLN A 46 9.58 5.64 -22.69
N ARG A 47 10.25 4.75 -21.95
CA ARG A 47 10.33 3.32 -22.30
C ARG A 47 8.97 2.65 -22.24
N LEU A 48 8.16 2.91 -21.21
CA LEU A 48 6.81 2.34 -21.08
C LEU A 48 5.88 2.79 -22.22
N VAL A 49 6.01 4.04 -22.69
CA VAL A 49 5.24 4.54 -23.86
C VAL A 49 5.53 3.71 -25.11
N GLN A 50 6.75 3.21 -25.26
CA GLN A 50 7.17 2.40 -26.41
C GLN A 50 6.70 0.94 -26.33
N CYS A 51 6.38 0.43 -25.14
CA CYS A 51 5.94 -0.96 -24.94
C CYS A 51 4.59 -1.26 -25.62
N SER A 52 4.46 -2.43 -26.24
CA SER A 52 3.20 -2.99 -26.69
C SER A 52 2.22 -3.23 -25.52
N MET A 53 0.93 -3.45 -25.83
CA MET A 53 -0.05 -3.81 -24.80
C MET A 53 0.30 -5.12 -24.08
N GLN A 54 0.91 -6.07 -24.78
CA GLN A 54 1.34 -7.34 -24.18
C GLN A 54 2.49 -7.13 -23.19
N GLU A 55 3.46 -6.28 -23.53
CA GLU A 55 4.58 -5.93 -22.64
C GLU A 55 4.09 -5.13 -21.42
N LEU A 56 3.16 -4.18 -21.59
CA LEU A 56 2.54 -3.45 -20.49
C LEU A 56 1.80 -4.40 -19.53
N ARG A 57 1.08 -5.39 -20.07
CA ARG A 57 0.42 -6.44 -19.26
C ARG A 57 1.43 -7.30 -18.52
N ALA A 58 2.50 -7.72 -19.19
CA ALA A 58 3.56 -8.51 -18.55
C ALA A 58 4.19 -7.75 -17.38
N GLU A 59 4.49 -6.47 -17.58
CA GLU A 59 5.04 -5.61 -16.53
C GLU A 59 4.08 -5.45 -15.35
N ALA A 60 2.79 -5.20 -15.62
CA ALA A 60 1.78 -5.08 -14.56
C ALA A 60 1.65 -6.39 -13.73
N ARG A 61 1.75 -7.56 -14.38
CA ARG A 61 1.75 -8.86 -13.70
C ARG A 61 2.97 -9.04 -12.82
N THR A 62 4.16 -8.73 -13.33
CA THR A 62 5.40 -8.78 -12.56
C THR A 62 5.31 -7.89 -11.31
N ILE A 63 4.86 -6.63 -11.46
CA ILE A 63 4.67 -5.73 -10.32
C ILE A 63 3.72 -6.35 -9.29
N LYS A 64 2.58 -6.90 -9.71
CA LYS A 64 1.60 -7.52 -8.80
C LYS A 64 2.16 -8.72 -8.04
N GLU A 65 2.98 -9.55 -8.69
CA GLU A 65 3.64 -10.68 -8.05
C GLU A 65 4.65 -10.22 -6.99
N VAL A 66 5.44 -9.20 -7.31
CA VAL A 66 6.39 -8.58 -6.38
C VAL A 66 5.66 -7.96 -5.18
N GLU A 67 4.62 -7.16 -5.43
CA GLU A 67 3.81 -6.54 -4.38
C GLU A 67 3.20 -7.56 -3.42
N LYS A 68 2.67 -8.67 -3.94
CA LYS A 68 2.10 -9.74 -3.10
C LYS A 68 3.14 -10.27 -2.11
N ARG A 69 4.38 -10.48 -2.55
CA ARG A 69 5.48 -10.93 -1.68
C ARG A 69 5.77 -9.89 -0.60
N PHE A 70 5.80 -8.60 -0.96
CA PHE A 70 6.09 -7.53 0.00
C PHE A 70 4.96 -7.29 1.00
N VAL A 71 3.69 -7.42 0.58
CA VAL A 71 2.53 -7.41 1.47
C VAL A 71 2.66 -8.51 2.53
N ASP A 72 3.07 -9.71 2.13
CA ASP A 72 3.27 -10.82 3.06
C ASP A 72 4.43 -10.55 4.03
N ILE A 73 5.54 -9.97 3.55
CA ILE A 73 6.69 -9.57 4.39
C ILE A 73 6.28 -8.49 5.41
N LEU A 74 5.63 -7.42 4.95
CA LEU A 74 5.17 -6.33 5.80
C LEU A 74 4.16 -6.85 6.83
N SER A 75 3.17 -7.63 6.41
CA SER A 75 2.20 -8.25 7.32
C SER A 75 2.89 -9.04 8.42
N ARG A 76 3.87 -9.89 8.07
CA ARG A 76 4.66 -10.67 9.04
C ARG A 76 5.46 -9.77 9.97
N SER A 77 6.09 -8.72 9.44
CA SER A 77 6.87 -7.77 10.24
C SER A 77 6.04 -6.94 11.21
N ILE A 78 4.74 -6.78 10.96
CA ILE A 78 3.83 -6.15 11.92
C ILE A 78 3.57 -7.10 13.10
N GLU A 79 3.55 -8.42 12.89
CA GLU A 79 3.39 -9.40 13.98
C GLU A 79 4.71 -9.72 14.70
N ASP A 80 5.81 -9.83 13.96
CA ASP A 80 7.17 -10.04 14.46
C ASP A 80 8.11 -9.00 13.84
N PRO A 81 8.37 -7.87 14.51
CA PRO A 81 9.21 -6.79 13.98
C PRO A 81 10.58 -7.22 13.48
N LYS A 82 11.15 -8.29 14.07
CA LYS A 82 12.49 -8.81 13.71
C LYS A 82 12.47 -9.69 12.47
N SER A 83 11.29 -10.09 11.99
CA SER A 83 11.16 -10.97 10.82
C SER A 83 11.58 -10.29 9.52
N ILE A 84 11.57 -8.95 9.47
CA ILE A 84 11.79 -8.19 8.23
C ILE A 84 13.20 -8.35 7.69
N ASN A 85 14.22 -8.35 8.56
CA ASN A 85 15.61 -8.52 8.15
C ASN A 85 15.82 -9.85 7.41
N ARG A 86 15.40 -10.95 8.03
CA ARG A 86 15.48 -12.29 7.44
C ARG A 86 14.72 -12.35 6.11
N SER A 87 13.48 -11.85 6.11
CA SER A 87 12.62 -11.91 4.94
C SER A 87 13.17 -11.12 3.74
N LEU A 88 13.78 -9.95 3.98
CA LEU A 88 14.37 -9.14 2.92
C LEU A 88 15.68 -9.72 2.39
N ARG A 89 16.51 -10.33 3.25
CA ARG A 89 17.75 -11.01 2.83
C ARG A 89 17.50 -12.25 1.96
N GLU A 90 16.35 -12.89 2.12
CA GLU A 90 15.94 -14.04 1.30
C GLU A 90 15.43 -13.65 -0.10
N LEU A 91 15.23 -12.36 -0.38
CA LEU A 91 14.81 -11.89 -1.69
C LEU A 91 15.98 -11.80 -2.67
N ASP A 92 15.71 -12.12 -3.93
CA ASP A 92 16.64 -11.81 -5.02
C ASP A 92 16.77 -10.29 -5.17
N PRO A 93 17.99 -9.70 -5.08
CA PRO A 93 18.21 -8.26 -5.25
C PRO A 93 17.69 -7.70 -6.58
N LEU A 94 17.58 -8.53 -7.62
CA LEU A 94 17.07 -8.11 -8.93
C LEU A 94 15.59 -7.76 -8.94
N ILE A 95 14.84 -8.13 -7.90
CA ILE A 95 13.43 -7.73 -7.71
C ILE A 95 13.27 -6.22 -7.51
N PHE A 96 14.33 -5.56 -7.01
CA PHE A 96 14.37 -4.12 -6.81
C PHE A 96 14.85 -3.42 -8.09
N SER A 97 14.15 -2.34 -8.46
CA SER A 97 14.53 -1.55 -9.64
C SER A 97 15.88 -0.84 -9.43
N GLN A 98 16.56 -0.54 -10.53
CA GLN A 98 17.69 0.40 -10.53
C GLN A 98 17.21 1.87 -10.55
N ASP A 99 15.93 2.09 -10.84
CA ASP A 99 15.32 3.41 -10.77
C ASP A 99 15.58 4.00 -9.38
N HIS A 100 16.05 5.24 -9.32
CA HIS A 100 16.40 5.93 -8.08
C HIS A 100 17.27 5.10 -7.13
N ALA A 101 18.13 4.22 -7.65
CA ALA A 101 19.03 3.38 -6.88
C ALA A 101 18.32 2.52 -5.80
N TRP A 102 17.05 2.16 -6.00
CA TRP A 102 16.27 1.36 -5.04
C TRP A 102 17.01 0.07 -4.63
N ARG A 103 17.63 -0.61 -5.58
CA ARG A 103 18.41 -1.83 -5.31
C ARG A 103 19.59 -1.58 -4.37
N GLU A 104 20.32 -0.49 -4.55
CA GLU A 104 21.49 -0.16 -3.74
C GLU A 104 21.08 0.20 -2.31
N ILE A 105 20.00 0.98 -2.16
CA ILE A 105 19.42 1.32 -0.86
C ILE A 105 19.05 0.05 -0.08
N ILE A 106 18.32 -0.88 -0.72
CA ILE A 106 17.91 -2.12 -0.07
C ILE A 106 19.10 -3.04 0.24
N ASN A 107 20.08 -3.12 -0.66
CA ASN A 107 21.30 -3.90 -0.41
C ASN A 107 22.10 -3.34 0.76
N GLY A 108 22.31 -2.02 0.81
CA GLY A 108 23.00 -1.38 1.93
C GLY A 108 22.26 -1.62 3.25
N LEU A 109 20.93 -1.53 3.25
CA LEU A 109 20.13 -1.90 4.43
C LEU A 109 20.29 -3.38 4.80
N ASN A 110 20.39 -4.30 3.84
CA ASN A 110 20.55 -5.73 4.12
C ASN A 110 21.89 -6.07 4.79
N GLU A 111 22.93 -5.26 4.63
CA GLU A 111 24.24 -5.46 5.26
C GLU A 111 24.25 -5.09 6.76
N LEU A 112 23.31 -4.25 7.21
CA LEU A 112 23.23 -3.75 8.58
C LEU A 112 22.60 -4.76 9.57
N GLY A 113 22.69 -4.46 10.87
CA GLY A 113 22.08 -5.26 11.94
C GLY A 113 20.56 -5.12 12.07
N GLU A 114 19.95 -5.89 12.98
CA GLU A 114 18.49 -5.89 13.26
C GLU A 114 18.00 -4.55 13.84
N GLU A 115 18.89 -3.76 14.45
CA GLU A 115 18.59 -2.43 14.97
C GLU A 115 18.11 -1.44 13.88
N PHE A 116 18.31 -1.77 12.60
CA PHE A 116 17.84 -0.99 11.45
C PHE A 116 16.52 -1.49 10.82
N ASP A 117 15.80 -2.41 11.47
CA ASP A 117 14.56 -2.99 10.94
C ASP A 117 13.46 -1.97 10.67
N ALA A 118 13.42 -0.87 11.43
CA ALA A 118 12.50 0.21 11.17
C ALA A 118 12.79 0.91 9.82
N TYR A 119 14.07 1.13 9.49
CA TYR A 119 14.48 1.69 8.19
C TYR A 119 14.15 0.74 7.04
N ARG A 120 14.34 -0.58 7.23
CA ARG A 120 13.92 -1.61 6.26
C ARG A 120 12.43 -1.54 5.96
N ARG A 121 11.61 -1.34 7.00
CA ARG A 121 10.15 -1.21 6.86
C ARG A 121 9.80 0.02 6.04
N VAL A 122 10.38 1.18 6.37
CA VAL A 122 10.17 2.41 5.62
C VAL A 122 10.59 2.24 4.17
N ALA A 123 11.78 1.70 3.90
CA ALA A 123 12.26 1.47 2.53
C ALA A 123 11.33 0.55 1.73
N LEU A 124 10.84 -0.53 2.34
CA LEU A 124 9.92 -1.46 1.70
C LEU A 124 8.56 -0.80 1.40
N VAL A 125 8.05 0.00 2.33
CA VAL A 125 6.80 0.78 2.16
C VAL A 125 6.96 1.79 1.02
N LYS A 126 8.00 2.63 1.04
CA LYS A 126 8.23 3.62 -0.01
C LYS A 126 8.50 2.97 -1.37
N TYR A 127 9.15 1.80 -1.42
CA TYR A 127 9.29 1.03 -2.66
C TYR A 127 7.94 0.46 -3.16
N MET A 128 7.06 0.00 -2.26
CA MET A 128 5.70 -0.39 -2.65
C MET A 128 4.88 0.80 -3.19
N GLN A 129 5.06 2.00 -2.63
CA GLN A 129 4.45 3.23 -3.15
C GLN A 129 5.00 3.59 -4.53
N TYR A 130 6.31 3.42 -4.77
CA TYR A 130 6.93 3.52 -6.10
C TYR A 130 6.31 2.53 -7.10
N LEU A 131 6.14 1.27 -6.72
CA LEU A 131 5.51 0.24 -7.56
C LEU A 131 4.06 0.58 -7.90
N ALA A 132 3.30 1.11 -6.93
CA ALA A 132 1.92 1.56 -7.15
C ALA A 132 1.87 2.71 -8.17
N ALA A 133 2.71 3.74 -8.01
CA ALA A 133 2.80 4.85 -8.97
C ALA A 133 3.16 4.34 -10.39
N ARG A 134 4.08 3.38 -10.49
CA ARG A 134 4.44 2.75 -11.76
C ARG A 134 3.29 1.97 -12.37
N GLN A 135 2.52 1.25 -11.56
CA GLN A 135 1.35 0.51 -12.01
C GLN A 135 0.28 1.46 -12.56
N ASP A 136 0.10 2.63 -11.95
CA ASP A 136 -0.88 3.63 -12.38
C ASP A 136 -0.52 4.22 -13.75
N ILE A 137 0.76 4.48 -14.02
CA ILE A 137 1.23 4.86 -15.36
C ILE A 137 0.97 3.76 -16.39
N ILE A 138 1.27 2.50 -16.06
CA ILE A 138 1.04 1.36 -16.95
C ILE A 138 -0.44 1.24 -17.30
N LYS A 139 -1.33 1.39 -16.31
CA LYS A 139 -2.79 1.37 -16.52
C LYS A 139 -3.22 2.47 -17.49
N HIS A 140 -2.77 3.70 -17.26
CA HIS A 140 -3.10 4.84 -18.12
C HIS A 140 -2.63 4.62 -19.57
N LEU A 141 -1.38 4.19 -19.76
CA LEU A 141 -0.84 3.91 -21.10
C LEU A 141 -1.59 2.77 -21.78
N TYR A 142 -1.95 1.73 -21.04
CA TYR A 142 -2.71 0.61 -21.56
C TYR A 142 -4.12 1.04 -22.00
N SER A 143 -4.82 1.84 -21.20
CA SER A 143 -6.17 2.32 -21.54
C SER A 143 -6.17 3.23 -22.76
N GLU A 144 -5.18 4.13 -22.86
CA GLU A 144 -5.02 4.99 -24.04
C GLU A 144 -4.78 4.16 -25.30
N LYS A 145 -3.86 3.20 -25.26
CA LYS A 145 -3.61 2.30 -26.41
C LYS A 145 -4.82 1.46 -26.79
N LYS A 146 -5.59 0.99 -25.81
CA LYS A 146 -6.84 0.25 -26.05
C LYS A 146 -7.87 1.11 -26.78
N ARG A 147 -8.05 2.38 -26.38
CA ARG A 147 -8.96 3.34 -27.04
C ARG A 147 -8.59 3.56 -28.50
N TYR A 148 -7.30 3.70 -28.82
CA TYR A 148 -6.84 3.82 -30.21
C TYR A 148 -7.13 2.58 -31.06
N GLN A 149 -7.09 1.37 -30.49
CA GLN A 149 -7.37 0.14 -31.21
C GLN A 149 -8.88 -0.14 -31.39
N THR A 150 -9.70 0.19 -30.39
CA THR A 150 -11.16 -0.03 -30.44
C THR A 150 -11.86 0.97 -31.36
N ASN A 151 -11.31 2.17 -31.56
CA ASN A 151 -11.78 3.09 -32.60
C ASN A 151 -11.46 2.62 -34.04
N GLY A 152 -10.78 1.48 -34.22
CA GLY A 152 -10.33 0.98 -35.53
C GLY A 152 -10.89 -0.37 -35.99
N ASN A 153 -11.55 -1.18 -35.14
CA ASN A 153 -12.13 -2.47 -35.56
C ASN A 153 -13.22 -2.96 -34.60
N ASP A 154 -14.39 -3.29 -35.18
CA ASP A 154 -15.60 -3.73 -34.51
C ASP A 154 -15.68 -5.28 -34.46
N LYS A 155 -16.13 -5.81 -33.31
CA LYS A 155 -16.71 -7.15 -33.07
C LYS A 155 -15.84 -8.39 -33.35
N ASP A 156 -15.04 -8.81 -32.35
CA ASP A 156 -14.82 -10.26 -32.06
C ASP A 156 -13.95 -10.59 -30.82
N VAL A 157 -13.60 -9.60 -29.98
CA VAL A 157 -12.62 -9.81 -28.88
C VAL A 157 -13.26 -10.11 -27.51
N GLU A 158 -14.59 -10.27 -27.40
CA GLU A 158 -15.34 -10.22 -26.13
C GLU A 158 -14.97 -11.31 -25.09
N SER A 159 -14.54 -12.50 -25.52
CA SER A 159 -14.36 -13.65 -24.60
C SER A 159 -13.01 -13.67 -23.85
N GLU A 160 -11.92 -13.25 -24.49
CA GLU A 160 -10.64 -13.01 -23.79
C GLU A 160 -10.64 -11.66 -23.04
N LEU A 161 -11.41 -10.67 -23.55
CA LEU A 161 -11.61 -9.37 -22.92
C LEU A 161 -12.18 -9.46 -21.50
N LEU A 162 -13.14 -10.35 -21.23
CA LEU A 162 -13.83 -10.47 -19.93
C LEU A 162 -12.95 -11.02 -18.80
N LYS A 163 -11.91 -11.80 -19.11
CA LYS A 163 -10.89 -12.19 -18.12
C LYS A 163 -9.82 -11.10 -17.96
N ASP A 164 -9.54 -10.38 -19.03
CA ASP A 164 -8.51 -9.34 -19.13
C ASP A 164 -8.92 -8.00 -18.48
N THR A 165 -10.21 -7.67 -18.45
CA THR A 165 -10.75 -6.54 -17.69
C THR A 165 -10.63 -6.76 -16.19
N VAL A 166 -10.82 -7.97 -15.65
CA VAL A 166 -10.77 -8.18 -14.20
C VAL A 166 -9.40 -7.88 -13.57
N ILE A 167 -8.31 -7.94 -14.34
CA ILE A 167 -6.94 -7.67 -13.85
C ILE A 167 -6.60 -6.17 -13.80
N LEU A 168 -7.24 -5.34 -14.64
CA LEU A 168 -6.93 -3.90 -14.80
C LEU A 168 -8.13 -3.00 -14.45
N GLU A 169 -9.35 -3.41 -14.79
CA GLU A 169 -10.62 -2.67 -14.64
C GLU A 169 -11.06 -2.53 -13.18
N GLY A 170 -10.73 -3.49 -12.30
CA GLY A 170 -10.99 -3.37 -10.85
C GLY A 170 -10.34 -2.12 -10.22
N THR A 171 -9.31 -1.57 -10.86
CA THR A 171 -8.67 -0.30 -10.47
C THR A 171 -9.14 0.91 -11.27
N MET A 172 -9.58 0.73 -12.52
CA MET A 172 -10.12 1.85 -13.32
C MET A 172 -11.47 2.30 -12.78
N VAL A 173 -12.32 1.33 -12.38
CA VAL A 173 -13.62 1.62 -11.73
C VAL A 173 -13.43 2.24 -10.34
N ALA A 174 -12.32 1.94 -9.63
CA ALA A 174 -12.03 2.56 -8.35
C ALA A 174 -11.61 4.05 -8.49
N ALA A 175 -10.97 4.42 -9.61
CA ALA A 175 -10.69 5.82 -9.93
C ALA A 175 -11.98 6.56 -10.29
N ASP A 176 -12.82 5.99 -11.17
CA ASP A 176 -14.09 6.60 -11.56
C ASP A 176 -15.10 6.68 -10.38
N ALA A 177 -15.08 5.72 -9.45
CA ALA A 177 -15.93 5.74 -8.25
C ALA A 177 -15.46 6.77 -7.20
N ALA A 178 -14.17 7.11 -7.19
CA ALA A 178 -13.63 8.18 -6.35
C ALA A 178 -13.87 9.57 -6.97
N GLU A 179 -13.98 9.68 -8.30
CA GLU A 179 -14.23 10.95 -8.99
C GLU A 179 -15.68 11.46 -8.86
N ASP A 180 -16.66 10.58 -8.60
CA ASP A 180 -18.08 10.96 -8.68
C ASP A 180 -18.74 11.35 -7.34
N ASN A 181 -18.06 11.28 -6.18
CA ASN A 181 -18.66 11.71 -4.90
C ASN A 181 -17.65 12.01 -3.76
N GLY A 182 -17.24 13.28 -3.61
CA GLY A 182 -16.79 13.87 -2.33
C GLY A 182 -15.36 13.55 -1.84
N ASP A 183 -14.98 14.21 -0.73
CA ASP A 183 -13.66 14.36 -0.08
C ASP A 183 -12.89 13.06 0.30
N TYR A 184 -12.91 12.01 -0.52
CA TYR A 184 -12.21 10.76 -0.27
C TYR A 184 -10.75 10.83 -0.71
N GLU A 185 -9.85 10.59 0.23
CA GLU A 185 -8.42 10.48 -0.01
C GLU A 185 -7.99 9.01 0.05
N ARG A 186 -7.10 8.63 -0.88
CA ARG A 186 -6.51 7.30 -0.91
C ARG A 186 -5.44 7.19 0.16
N LEU A 187 -5.53 6.14 0.99
CA LEU A 187 -4.49 5.87 1.98
C LEU A 187 -3.16 5.49 1.30
N PRO A 188 -2.03 5.97 1.84
CA PRO A 188 -0.71 5.56 1.37
C PRO A 188 -0.49 4.06 1.63
N LYS A 189 -0.15 3.35 0.56
CA LYS A 189 0.02 1.89 0.60
C LYS A 189 1.16 1.49 1.54
N GLY A 190 0.90 0.55 2.44
CA GLY A 190 1.83 -0.02 3.41
C GLY A 190 2.20 0.90 4.58
N GLU A 191 1.78 2.16 4.53
CA GLU A 191 2.05 3.17 5.56
C GLU A 191 0.91 3.20 6.56
N ALA A 192 1.27 3.41 7.83
CA ALA A 192 0.33 3.37 8.92
C ALA A 192 -0.15 4.79 9.24
N MET A 193 -1.43 5.07 8.99
CA MET A 193 -2.06 6.37 9.17
C MET A 193 -2.89 6.40 10.46
N ASN A 194 -2.77 7.47 11.24
CA ASN A 194 -3.62 7.68 12.39
C ASN A 194 -4.98 8.26 11.95
N VAL A 195 -6.03 7.66 12.47
CA VAL A 195 -7.42 8.01 12.20
C VAL A 195 -8.10 8.26 13.52
N GLN A 196 -8.74 9.43 13.66
CA GLN A 196 -9.49 9.78 14.86
C GLN A 196 -10.98 9.58 14.61
N LEU A 197 -11.62 8.78 15.46
CA LEU A 197 -13.06 8.50 15.43
C LEU A 197 -13.59 8.49 16.86
N THR A 198 -14.12 9.65 17.29
CA THR A 198 -14.62 9.84 18.65
C THR A 198 -15.94 9.10 18.88
N ASP A 199 -16.32 8.94 20.15
CA ASP A 199 -17.52 8.20 20.53
C ASP A 199 -18.79 8.77 19.88
N GLY A 200 -19.63 7.87 19.36
CA GLY A 200 -20.86 8.19 18.63
C GLY A 200 -20.64 8.57 17.16
N GLN A 201 -19.40 8.68 16.68
CA GLN A 201 -19.11 8.99 15.28
C GLN A 201 -19.12 7.75 14.38
N GLU A 202 -19.42 7.99 13.11
CA GLU A 202 -19.34 7.03 12.03
C GLU A 202 -18.53 7.63 10.88
N MET A 203 -17.70 6.79 10.28
CA MET A 203 -16.83 7.10 9.15
C MET A 203 -17.17 6.14 8.00
N ASP A 204 -17.27 6.68 6.80
CA ASP A 204 -17.31 5.87 5.58
C ASP A 204 -15.89 5.47 5.18
N ILE A 205 -15.71 4.18 4.87
CA ILE A 205 -14.46 3.59 4.37
C ILE A 205 -14.78 2.88 3.06
N MET A 206 -14.14 3.31 1.98
CA MET A 206 -14.28 2.65 0.69
C MET A 206 -13.12 1.68 0.45
N LEU A 207 -13.44 0.39 0.38
CA LEU A 207 -12.48 -0.68 0.06
C LEU A 207 -12.59 -0.99 -1.43
N SER A 208 -11.66 -0.47 -2.23
CA SER A 208 -11.79 -0.37 -3.70
C SER A 208 -13.04 0.42 -4.11
N ARG A 209 -14.19 -0.24 -4.33
CA ARG A 209 -15.49 0.39 -4.66
C ARG A 209 -16.62 0.03 -3.69
N HIS A 210 -16.34 -0.78 -2.67
CA HIS A 210 -17.34 -1.25 -1.70
C HIS A 210 -17.42 -0.27 -0.55
N LYS A 211 -18.62 0.28 -0.30
CA LYS A 211 -18.84 1.30 0.73
C LYS A 211 -19.07 0.61 2.07
N CYS A 212 -18.03 0.61 2.90
CA CYS A 212 -18.08 0.10 4.25
C CYS A 212 -18.17 1.26 5.24
N LYS A 213 -18.50 0.95 6.49
CA LYS A 213 -18.64 1.92 7.57
C LYS A 213 -17.86 1.48 8.77
N LEU A 214 -17.29 2.43 9.49
CA LEU A 214 -16.68 2.23 10.78
C LEU A 214 -17.32 3.16 11.78
N SER A 215 -17.83 2.61 12.87
CA SER A 215 -18.48 3.38 13.93
C SER A 215 -17.81 3.16 15.26
N ASN A 216 -17.79 4.19 16.10
CA ASN A 216 -17.43 4.09 17.50
C ASN A 216 -18.71 4.21 18.33
N ARG A 217 -19.11 3.14 19.02
CA ARG A 217 -20.38 3.08 19.76
C ARG A 217 -20.20 3.12 21.28
N GLY A 218 -19.10 3.66 21.78
CA GLY A 218 -18.80 3.84 23.20
C GLY A 218 -18.36 2.56 23.91
N GLU A 219 -18.91 1.43 23.49
CA GLU A 219 -18.46 0.09 23.89
C GLU A 219 -17.36 -0.48 22.99
N GLY A 220 -16.85 0.31 22.05
CA GLY A 220 -15.80 -0.06 21.09
C GLY A 220 -16.18 0.22 19.64
N PHE A 221 -15.26 -0.14 18.75
CA PHE A 221 -15.43 0.07 17.31
C PHE A 221 -16.24 -1.06 16.66
N GLU A 222 -16.99 -0.73 15.62
CA GLU A 222 -17.77 -1.68 14.82
C GLU A 222 -17.61 -1.36 13.34
N PHE A 223 -17.14 -2.35 12.58
CA PHE A 223 -17.02 -2.28 11.13
C PHE A 223 -18.25 -2.92 10.47
N THR A 224 -18.93 -2.18 9.61
CA THR A 224 -20.05 -2.67 8.82
C THR A 224 -19.66 -2.74 7.36
N ASP A 225 -19.82 -3.92 6.75
CA ASP A 225 -19.49 -4.13 5.34
C ASP A 225 -20.58 -3.59 4.39
N ASP A 226 -20.29 -3.56 3.09
CA ASP A 226 -21.21 -3.10 2.03
C ASP A 226 -22.49 -3.96 1.88
N LYS A 227 -22.58 -5.11 2.58
CA LYS A 227 -23.82 -5.91 2.70
C LYS A 227 -24.60 -5.62 3.98
N GLY A 228 -24.14 -4.67 4.79
CA GLY A 228 -24.74 -4.33 6.09
C GLY A 228 -24.42 -5.33 7.20
N ARG A 229 -23.40 -6.19 7.04
CA ARG A 229 -22.96 -7.10 8.11
C ARG A 229 -22.01 -6.35 9.03
N SER A 230 -22.37 -6.29 10.31
CA SER A 230 -21.58 -5.63 11.34
C SER A 230 -20.64 -6.60 12.06
N HIS A 231 -19.42 -6.14 12.30
CA HIS A 231 -18.33 -6.86 12.92
C HIS A 231 -17.77 -6.01 14.05
N ARG A 232 -17.96 -6.46 15.29
CA ARG A 232 -17.37 -5.78 16.45
C ARG A 232 -15.86 -5.93 16.40
N LEU A 233 -15.18 -4.81 16.45
CA LEU A 233 -13.73 -4.74 16.46
C LEU A 233 -13.24 -4.94 17.90
N GLY A 234 -12.30 -5.87 18.08
CA GLY A 234 -11.66 -6.10 19.38
C GLY A 234 -10.60 -5.04 19.69
N ASN A 235 -10.05 -5.09 20.92
CA ASN A 235 -8.96 -4.20 21.35
C ASN A 235 -7.59 -4.58 20.78
N SER A 236 -7.55 -5.53 19.85
CA SER A 236 -6.32 -6.02 19.21
C SER A 236 -6.35 -5.71 17.73
N ARG A 237 -5.19 -5.78 17.09
CA ARG A 237 -5.05 -5.68 15.63
C ARG A 237 -6.04 -6.58 14.89
N MET A 238 -6.68 -6.03 13.87
CA MET A 238 -7.63 -6.71 13.01
C MET A 238 -7.22 -6.60 11.56
N VAL A 239 -7.32 -7.72 10.85
CA VAL A 239 -7.10 -7.76 9.40
C VAL A 239 -8.47 -7.86 8.73
N ILE A 240 -8.76 -6.90 7.86
CA ILE A 240 -9.95 -6.88 7.01
C ILE A 240 -9.54 -7.34 5.63
N GLY A 241 -10.25 -8.32 5.08
CA GLY A 241 -9.94 -8.84 3.77
C GLY A 241 -10.78 -10.04 3.38
N ARG A 242 -10.52 -10.55 2.18
CA ARG A 242 -11.26 -11.69 1.63
C ARG A 242 -10.73 -13.06 2.03
N ASP A 243 -9.52 -13.10 2.57
CA ASP A 243 -8.94 -14.37 3.00
C ASP A 243 -9.65 -14.88 4.25
N SER A 244 -9.88 -16.19 4.34
CA SER A 244 -10.48 -16.82 5.52
C SER A 244 -9.64 -16.65 6.79
N THR A 245 -8.36 -16.31 6.66
CA THR A 245 -7.47 -15.98 7.78
C THR A 245 -7.62 -14.56 8.30
N SER A 246 -8.43 -13.72 7.64
CA SER A 246 -8.73 -12.35 8.09
C SER A 246 -9.60 -12.36 9.34
N THR A 247 -9.40 -11.37 10.21
CA THR A 247 -10.26 -11.19 11.40
C THR A 247 -11.69 -10.81 11.00
N VAL A 248 -11.81 -9.93 9.99
CA VAL A 248 -13.08 -9.59 9.34
C VAL A 248 -13.03 -10.13 7.92
N VAL A 249 -13.74 -11.23 7.68
CA VAL A 249 -13.79 -11.91 6.38
C VAL A 249 -14.90 -11.30 5.52
N LEU A 250 -14.48 -10.58 4.48
CA LEU A 250 -15.37 -9.97 3.50
C LEU A 250 -15.79 -10.99 2.43
N ASP A 251 -16.75 -10.60 1.59
CA ASP A 251 -17.41 -11.52 0.67
C ASP A 251 -16.47 -12.19 -0.37
N PRO A 252 -16.57 -13.53 -0.49
CA PRO A 252 -16.19 -14.42 -1.58
C PRO A 252 -16.08 -13.94 -3.01
N THR A 253 -16.86 -12.93 -3.37
CA THR A 253 -17.16 -12.54 -4.75
C THR A 253 -16.65 -11.14 -5.13
N TRP A 254 -16.35 -10.28 -4.15
CA TRP A 254 -15.62 -9.00 -4.29
C TRP A 254 -14.14 -9.14 -4.70
N ARG A 255 -13.86 -9.54 -5.96
CA ARG A 255 -12.49 -9.86 -6.43
C ARG A 255 -11.50 -8.68 -6.41
N ASP A 256 -12.04 -7.49 -6.37
CA ASP A 256 -11.38 -6.20 -6.21
C ASP A 256 -10.92 -5.92 -4.76
N VAL A 257 -11.48 -6.62 -3.78
CA VAL A 257 -10.99 -6.60 -2.40
C VAL A 257 -9.83 -7.59 -2.24
N SER A 258 -8.66 -7.10 -1.82
CA SER A 258 -7.51 -7.94 -1.50
C SER A 258 -7.77 -8.98 -0.40
N ARG A 259 -7.01 -10.08 -0.47
CA ARG A 259 -7.01 -11.14 0.55
C ARG A 259 -6.70 -10.61 1.95
N LYS A 260 -5.69 -9.75 2.07
CA LYS A 260 -5.44 -8.84 3.18
C LYS A 260 -5.54 -7.42 2.63
N HIS A 261 -6.56 -6.66 3.02
CA HIS A 261 -6.88 -5.38 2.40
C HIS A 261 -6.48 -4.22 3.29
N LEU A 262 -7.02 -4.20 4.52
CA LEU A 262 -6.79 -3.13 5.48
C LEU A 262 -6.45 -3.77 6.83
N ILE A 263 -5.43 -3.23 7.48
CA ILE A 263 -5.13 -3.57 8.88
C ILE A 263 -5.61 -2.40 9.73
N ILE A 264 -6.39 -2.69 10.76
CA ILE A 264 -6.85 -1.71 11.75
C ILE A 264 -6.30 -2.10 13.11
N GLU A 265 -5.63 -1.15 13.76
CA GLU A 265 -5.08 -1.31 15.11
C GLU A 265 -5.65 -0.23 16.03
N PRO A 266 -6.47 -0.58 17.02
CA PRO A 266 -6.90 0.37 18.03
C PRO A 266 -5.70 0.85 18.84
N VAL A 267 -5.53 2.17 18.94
CA VAL A 267 -4.50 2.80 19.78
C VAL A 267 -5.10 3.10 21.15
N ASP A 268 -6.30 3.69 21.15
CA ASP A 268 -7.11 3.95 22.34
C ASP A 268 -8.61 3.92 21.99
N GLY A 269 -9.47 4.45 22.87
CA GLY A 269 -10.92 4.46 22.67
C GLY A 269 -11.43 5.42 21.58
N THR A 270 -10.55 6.24 20.98
CA THR A 270 -10.89 7.26 19.99
C THR A 270 -9.97 7.26 18.77
N SER A 271 -8.81 6.64 18.86
CA SER A 271 -7.78 6.65 17.82
C SER A 271 -7.48 5.25 17.31
N LEU A 272 -7.38 5.14 15.99
CA LEU A 272 -7.10 3.93 15.26
C LEU A 272 -5.90 4.16 14.34
N ARG A 273 -5.15 3.10 14.06
CA ARG A 273 -4.09 3.11 13.06
C ARG A 273 -4.47 2.21 11.89
N PHE A 274 -4.52 2.78 10.70
CA PHE A 274 -4.90 2.13 9.46
C PHE A 274 -3.67 1.89 8.60
N THR A 275 -3.51 0.67 8.09
CA THR A 275 -2.45 0.33 7.13
C THR A 275 -3.08 -0.30 5.89
N ASP A 276 -3.02 0.39 4.76
CA ASP A 276 -3.53 -0.12 3.49
C ASP A 276 -2.58 -1.16 2.88
N MET A 277 -3.06 -2.39 2.75
CA MET A 277 -2.33 -3.51 2.13
C MET A 277 -2.92 -3.88 0.77
N SER A 278 -3.86 -3.08 0.27
CA SER A 278 -4.69 -3.42 -0.88
C SER A 278 -3.97 -3.24 -2.21
N SER A 279 -4.47 -3.93 -3.24
CA SER A 279 -4.05 -3.71 -4.63
C SER A 279 -4.85 -2.58 -5.29
N HIS A 280 -6.07 -2.34 -4.84
CA HIS A 280 -7.01 -1.41 -5.49
C HIS A 280 -7.33 -0.17 -4.66
N GLY A 281 -6.62 0.04 -3.54
CA GLY A 281 -6.76 1.20 -2.68
C GLY A 281 -7.82 1.05 -1.58
N THR A 282 -7.51 1.66 -0.44
CA THR A 282 -8.46 2.01 0.61
C THR A 282 -8.63 3.53 0.59
N TYR A 283 -9.86 4.02 0.69
CA TYR A 283 -10.17 5.44 0.64
C TYR A 283 -11.04 5.84 1.83
N ILE A 284 -10.74 6.98 2.45
CA ILE A 284 -11.49 7.55 3.57
C ILE A 284 -11.63 9.06 3.40
N ASN A 285 -12.56 9.68 4.12
CA ASN A 285 -12.63 11.14 4.13
C ASN A 285 -11.41 11.74 4.85
N GLY A 286 -10.72 12.67 4.19
CA GLY A 286 -9.50 13.32 4.71
C GLY A 286 -9.68 14.04 6.05
N ALA A 287 -10.91 14.44 6.41
CA ALA A 287 -11.22 15.08 7.68
C ALA A 287 -10.94 14.20 8.92
N TYR A 288 -10.83 12.88 8.74
CA TYR A 288 -10.53 11.94 9.82
C TYR A 288 -9.05 11.56 9.90
N LEU A 289 -8.25 11.94 8.91
CA LEU A 289 -6.80 11.80 8.97
C LEU A 289 -6.27 12.85 9.94
N GLU A 290 -5.60 12.41 11.00
CA GLU A 290 -4.76 13.36 11.73
C GLU A 290 -3.70 13.85 10.74
N GLN A 291 -3.69 15.15 10.46
CA GLN A 291 -2.53 15.76 9.84
C GLN A 291 -1.39 15.56 10.83
N THR A 292 -0.50 14.61 10.53
CA THR A 292 0.80 14.53 11.18
C THR A 292 1.54 15.81 10.81
N ALA A 293 1.28 16.88 11.57
CA ALA A 293 2.13 18.05 11.58
C ALA A 293 3.48 17.58 12.13
N VAL A 294 4.40 17.31 11.19
CA VAL A 294 5.84 17.24 11.47
C VAL A 294 6.37 18.66 11.56
#